data_AF-A0A259S839-F1
#
_entry.id   AF-A0A259S839-F1
#
_cell.length_a   1.000
_cell.length_b   1.000
_cell.length_c   1.000
_cell.angle_alpha   90.00
_cell.angle_beta   90.00
_cell.angle_gamma   90.00
#
_symmetry.space_group_name_H-M   'P 1'
#
loop_
_entity.id
_entity.type
_entity.pdbx_description
1 polymer ?
#
loop_
_entity_poly.entity_id
_entity_poly.type
_entity_poly.pdbx_seq_one_letter_code
_entity_poly.pdbx_strand_id
1 'polypeptide(L)'
;NASPAALTVIALMFVGLLSGAIVVEQIFSLPGIGQLTNQSSQNGDIPMLLGITVVSIVFVVIINLLLDLVLGWINPKVRVA
;
A
#
# COMPACT_ATOMS: atom_id res chain seq x y z
N ASN A 1 -25.08 8.19 -2.07
CA ASN A 1 -24.65 7.46 -0.86
C ASN A 1 -23.71 6.28 -1.12
N ALA A 2 -23.04 6.17 -2.28
CA ALA A 2 -22.17 5.01 -2.61
C ALA A 2 -20.67 5.35 -2.78
N SER A 3 -20.29 6.64 -2.75
CA SER A 3 -18.91 7.06 -2.98
C SER A 3 -17.88 6.51 -1.98
N PRO A 4 -18.17 6.36 -0.66
CA PRO A 4 -17.16 5.85 0.27
C PRO A 4 -16.89 4.36 0.07
N ALA A 5 -17.94 3.55 -0.11
CA ALA A 5 -17.82 2.09 -0.26
C ALA A 5 -17.10 1.71 -1.57
N ALA A 6 -17.38 2.41 -2.67
CA ALA A 6 -16.70 2.18 -3.94
C ALA A 6 -15.19 2.48 -3.85
N LEU A 7 -14.81 3.55 -3.13
CA LEU A 7 -13.42 3.94 -2.93
C LEU A 7 -12.65 2.88 -2.11
N THR A 8 -13.28 2.35 -1.05
CA THR A 8 -12.70 1.27 -0.24
C THR A 8 -12.50 -0.01 -1.05
N VAL A 9 -13.45 -0.38 -1.91
CA VAL A 9 -13.33 -1.56 -2.77
C VAL A 9 -12.16 -1.40 -3.76
N ILE A 10 -12.02 -0.23 -4.39
CA ILE A 10 -10.90 0.05 -5.31
C ILE A 10 -9.55 -0.02 -4.56
N ALA A 11 -9.47 0.52 -3.35
CA ALA A 11 -8.27 0.42 -2.52
C ALA A 11 -7.90 -1.04 -2.20
N LEU A 12 -8.89 -1.86 -1.83
CA LEU A 12 -8.68 -3.30 -1.58
C LEU A 12 -8.21 -4.05 -2.84
N MET A 13 -8.78 -3.73 -4.01
CA MET A 13 -8.33 -4.32 -5.28
C MET A 13 -6.89 -3.95 -5.58
N PHE A 14 -6.49 -2.70 -5.31
CA PHE A 14 -5.12 -2.23 -5.52
C PHE A 14 -4.11 -2.97 -4.61
N VAL A 15 -4.45 -3.22 -3.35
CA VAL A 15 -3.64 -4.04 -2.43
C VAL A 15 -3.50 -5.49 -2.95
N GLY A 16 -4.58 -6.05 -3.52
CA GLY A 16 -4.55 -7.36 -4.17
C GLY A 16 -3.60 -7.40 -5.38
N LEU A 17 -3.60 -6.35 -6.20
CA LEU A 17 -2.70 -6.22 -7.36
C LEU A 17 -1.23 -6.12 -6.94
N LEU A 18 -0.93 -5.36 -5.87
CA LEU A 18 0.42 -5.29 -5.28
C LEU A 18 0.92 -6.67 -4.83
N SER A 19 0.05 -7.46 -4.18
CA SER A 19 0.39 -8.84 -3.79
C SER A 19 0.67 -9.73 -5.02
N GLY A 20 -0.11 -9.56 -6.10
CA GLY A 20 0.12 -10.26 -7.36
C GLY A 20 1.43 -9.85 -8.05
N ALA A 21 1.82 -8.59 -7.95
CA ALA A 21 3.07 -8.08 -8.49
C ALA A 21 4.30 -8.75 -7.84
N ILE A 22 4.27 -9.00 -6.53
CA ILE A 22 5.35 -9.73 -5.82
C ILE A 22 5.54 -11.14 -6.39
N VAL A 23 4.45 -11.83 -6.73
CA VAL A 23 4.52 -13.17 -7.34
C VAL A 23 5.16 -13.10 -8.74
N VAL A 24 4.81 -12.08 -9.53
CA VAL A 24 5.42 -11.84 -10.85
C VAL A 24 6.91 -11.52 -10.72
N GLU A 25 7.31 -10.68 -9.76
CA GLU A 25 8.71 -10.40 -9.45
C GLU A 25 9.49 -11.69 -9.15
N GLN A 26 8.90 -12.59 -8.36
CA GLN A 26 9.52 -13.86 -7.98
C GLN A 26 9.65 -14.84 -9.16
N ILE A 27 8.61 -14.98 -9.99
CA ILE A 27 8.61 -15.91 -11.15
C ILE A 27 9.59 -15.47 -12.23
N PHE A 28 9.63 -14.16 -12.53
CA PHE A 28 10.48 -13.60 -13.58
C PHE A 28 11.85 -13.13 -13.09
N SER A 29 12.17 -13.33 -11.81
CA SER A 29 13.42 -12.85 -11.18
C SER A 29 13.69 -11.36 -11.40
N LEU A 30 12.63 -10.55 -11.36
CA LEU A 30 12.75 -9.10 -11.51
C LEU A 30 13.21 -8.47 -10.19
N PRO A 31 14.17 -7.52 -10.23
CA PRO A 31 14.61 -6.82 -9.03
C PRO A 31 13.49 -5.90 -8.51
N GLY A 32 12.97 -6.25 -7.34
CA GLY A 32 11.79 -5.60 -6.75
C GLY A 32 11.76 -5.64 -5.23
N ILE A 33 10.78 -4.95 -4.62
CA ILE A 33 10.66 -4.85 -3.15
C ILE A 33 10.36 -6.23 -2.54
N GLY A 34 9.59 -7.08 -3.24
CA GLY A 34 9.30 -8.44 -2.78
C GLY A 34 10.56 -9.30 -2.69
N GLN A 35 11.43 -9.23 -3.71
CA GLN A 35 12.69 -9.96 -3.73
C GLN A 35 13.66 -9.45 -2.66
N LEU A 36 13.77 -8.13 -2.46
CA LEU A 36 14.59 -7.52 -1.41
C LEU A 36 14.15 -7.98 -0.01
N THR A 37 12.84 -7.99 0.24
CA THR A 37 12.27 -8.46 1.51
C THR A 37 12.60 -9.93 1.77
N ASN A 38 12.44 -10.78 0.75
CA ASN A 38 12.74 -12.21 0.84
C ASN A 38 14.25 -12.46 1.08
N GLN A 39 15.12 -11.76 0.35
CA GLN A 39 16.56 -11.88 0.49
C GLN A 39 17.05 -11.42 1.87
N SER A 40 16.55 -10.28 2.37
CA SER A 40 16.88 -9.80 3.72
C SER A 40 16.35 -10.74 4.82
N SER A 41 15.19 -11.36 4.62
CA SER A 41 14.66 -12.36 5.54
C SER A 41 15.52 -13.62 5.58
N GLN A 42 16.04 -14.09 4.45
CA GLN A 42 16.91 -15.27 4.41
C GLN A 42 18.32 -14.98 4.96
N ASN A 43 18.83 -13.77 4.73
CA ASN A 43 20.14 -13.35 5.22
C ASN A 43 20.12 -12.89 6.69
N GLY A 44 18.95 -12.85 7.35
CA GLY A 44 18.81 -12.35 8.72
C GLY A 44 19.09 -10.86 8.86
N ASP A 45 18.96 -10.09 7.79
CA ASP A 45 19.20 -8.65 7.77
C ASP A 45 17.97 -7.89 8.30
N ILE A 46 17.85 -7.90 9.63
CA ILE A 46 16.77 -7.22 10.37
C ILE A 46 16.72 -5.70 10.08
N PRO A 47 17.86 -4.96 10.00
CA PRO A 47 17.83 -3.55 9.62
C PRO A 47 17.18 -3.27 8.27
N MET A 48 17.47 -4.10 7.25
CA MET A 48 16.89 -3.92 5.92
C MET A 48 15.38 -4.20 5.91
N LEU A 49 14.93 -5.25 6.59
CA LEU A 49 13.49 -5.54 6.77
C LEU A 49 12.75 -4.39 7.47
N LEU A 50 13.35 -3.83 8.51
CA LEU A 50 12.80 -2.65 9.20
C LEU A 50 12.74 -1.43 8.27
N GLY A 51 13.77 -1.21 7.45
CA GLY A 51 13.78 -0.15 6.44
C GLY A 51 12.62 -0.28 5.44
N ILE A 52 12.44 -1.46 4.85
CA ILE A 52 11.33 -1.75 3.92
C ILE A 52 9.96 -1.55 4.60
N THR A 53 9.85 -1.99 5.86
CA THR A 53 8.62 -1.85 6.66
C THR A 53 8.28 -0.38 6.90
N VAL A 54 9.25 0.44 7.32
CA VAL A 54 9.04 1.88 7.54
C VAL A 54 8.61 2.59 6.25
N VAL A 55 9.27 2.31 5.12
CA VAL A 55 8.88 2.86 3.82
C VAL A 55 7.45 2.46 3.45
N SER A 56 7.08 1.20 3.68
CA SER A 56 5.72 0.70 3.42
C SER A 56 4.67 1.40 4.29
N ILE A 57 4.96 1.61 5.57
CA ILE A 57 4.08 2.35 6.49
C ILE A 57 3.89 3.79 6.01
N VAL A 58 4.98 4.48 5.67
CA VAL A 58 4.91 5.87 5.15
C VAL A 58 4.05 5.93 3.90
N PHE A 59 4.20 4.99 2.98
CA PHE A 59 3.40 4.91 1.76
C PHE A 59 1.89 4.71 2.07
N VAL A 60 1.56 3.80 2.98
CA VAL A 60 0.18 3.57 3.41
C VAL A 60 -0.41 4.83 4.06
N VAL A 61 0.35 5.53 4.90
CA VAL A 61 -0.08 6.80 5.52
C VAL A 61 -0.36 7.87 4.45
N ILE A 62 0.48 7.98 3.43
CA ILE A 62 0.27 8.91 2.31
C ILE A 62 -1.02 8.56 1.56
N ILE A 63 -1.25 7.28 1.24
CA ILE A 63 -2.48 6.86 0.56
C ILE A 63 -3.71 7.16 1.42
N ASN A 64 -3.67 6.83 2.71
CA ASN A 64 -4.79 7.12 3.61
C ASN A 64 -5.07 8.61 3.70
N LEU A 65 -4.03 9.45 3.79
CA LEU A 65 -4.18 10.91 3.78
C LEU A 65 -4.80 11.42 2.47
N LEU A 66 -4.39 10.86 1.33
CA LEU A 66 -5.00 11.19 0.03
C LEU A 66 -6.46 10.75 -0.03
N LEU A 67 -6.80 9.57 0.50
CA LEU A 67 -8.18 9.10 0.58
C LEU A 67 -9.02 10.01 1.47
N ASP A 68 -8.51 10.41 2.63
CA ASP A 68 -9.17 11.35 3.54
C ASP A 68 -9.41 12.71 2.86
N LEU A 69 -8.43 13.21 2.10
CA LEU A 69 -8.57 14.45 1.34
C LEU A 69 -9.64 14.33 0.24
N VAL A 70 -9.61 13.24 -0.54
CA VAL A 70 -10.58 12.97 -1.60
C VAL A 70 -11.99 12.80 -1.02
N LEU A 71 -12.12 12.08 0.09
CA LEU A 71 -13.39 11.91 0.79
C LEU A 71 -13.88 13.22 1.40
N GLY A 72 -12.99 14.04 1.97
CA GLY A 72 -13.31 15.37 2.48
C GLY A 72 -13.76 16.33 1.37
N TRP A 73 -13.22 16.20 0.16
CA TRP A 73 -13.61 16.99 -1.00
C TRP A 73 -14.95 16.52 -1.61
N ILE A 74 -15.19 15.20 -1.64
CA ILE A 74 -16.41 14.59 -2.18
C ILE A 74 -17.59 14.68 -1.20
N ASN A 75 -17.37 14.70 0.12
CA ASN A 75 -18.43 14.83 1.11
C ASN A 75 -18.57 16.28 1.62
N PRO A 76 -19.58 17.05 1.15
CA PRO A 76 -19.88 18.38 1.70
C PRO A 76 -20.33 18.37 3.17
N LYS A 77 -20.58 17.19 3.77
CA LYS A 77 -20.97 17.01 5.18
C LYS A 77 -19.81 17.11 6.18
N VAL A 78 -18.56 16.97 5.74
CA VAL A 78 -17.38 17.21 6.62
C VAL A 78 -17.25 18.72 6.95
N ARG A 79 -17.95 19.59 6.22
CA ARG A 79 -17.91 21.05 6.36
C ARG A 79 -18.84 21.63 7.43
N VAL A 80 -19.49 20.80 8.27
CA VAL A 80 -20.53 21.26 9.22
C VAL A 80 -20.31 20.84 10.68
N ALA A 81 -19.09 20.48 11.06
CA ALA A 81 -18.70 20.38 12.47
C ALA A 81 -17.86 21.59 12.88
#